data_AF-A0A328RHK4-F1
#
_entry.id   AF-A0A328RHK4-F1
#
_cell.length_a   1.000
_cell.length_b   1.000
_cell.length_c   1.000
_cell.angle_alpha   90.00
_cell.angle_beta   90.00
_cell.angle_gamma   90.00
#
_symmetry.space_group_name_H-M   'P 1'
#
loop_
_entity.id
_entity.type
_entity.pdbx_description
1 polymer ?
#
loop_
_entity_poly.entity_id
_entity_poly.type
_entity_poly.pdbx_seq_one_letter_code
_entity_poly.pdbx_strand_id
1 'polypeptide(L)'
;MTQLSDLDSSLKINDSYRFLLTYLKLIEQNETLALPTGTEKASIIDEWKEVLPQSCLIASKGFLSDLTELWMDLVNECSVHASTLTISDCIFQLKQIRKKGNNVNVSSGISDAYRQEIEILTKIPKVIENIDEIYKKAIKEKDAQTFLLTYVEEQLVNQSEIFPKSTLIEQIQEFWKERIKEKQLKAKETFILDLSRAFFNVALAVGIPRNRTILEAIYVKLKEKKEE
;
A
#
# COMPACT_ATOMS: atom_id res chain seq x y z
N MET A 1 0.48 -5.11 20.33
CA MET A 1 0.27 -4.07 21.35
C MET A 1 0.33 -2.75 20.61
N THR A 2 -0.69 -1.90 20.76
CA THR A 2 -0.76 -0.62 20.04
C THR A 2 0.15 0.38 20.75
N GLN A 3 0.88 1.22 20.01
CA GLN A 3 1.76 2.24 20.61
C GLN A 3 1.39 3.63 20.11
N LEU A 4 1.73 4.67 20.87
CA LEU A 4 1.54 6.07 20.46
C LEU A 4 2.26 6.39 19.13
N SER A 5 3.38 5.74 18.84
CA SER A 5 4.11 5.85 17.56
C SER A 5 3.31 5.38 16.34
N ASP A 6 2.28 4.55 16.54
CA ASP A 6 1.37 4.12 15.47
C ASP A 6 0.43 5.25 15.02
N LEU A 7 0.15 6.23 15.90
CA LEU A 7 -0.62 7.44 15.56
C LEU A 7 0.16 8.32 14.59
N ASP A 8 1.44 8.58 14.89
CA ASP A 8 2.32 9.37 14.03
C ASP A 8 2.46 8.73 12.64
N SER A 9 2.55 7.40 12.59
CA SER A 9 2.61 6.66 11.34
C SER A 9 1.33 6.83 10.52
N SER A 10 0.16 6.81 11.17
CA SER A 10 -1.15 7.01 10.53
C SER A 10 -1.33 8.46 10.05
N LEU A 11 -0.82 9.43 10.81
CA LEU A 11 -0.85 10.84 10.46
C LEU A 11 0.03 11.14 9.22
N LYS A 12 1.23 10.57 9.16
CA LYS A 12 2.16 10.74 8.03
C LYS A 12 1.60 10.26 6.70
N ILE A 13 0.79 9.20 6.72
CA ILE A 13 0.12 8.65 5.54
C ILE A 13 -1.29 9.21 5.34
N ASN A 14 -1.70 10.20 6.15
CA ASN A 14 -3.01 10.85 6.08
C ASN A 14 -4.20 9.88 6.20
N ASP A 15 -4.06 8.81 7.00
CA ASP A 15 -5.08 7.76 7.19
C ASP A 15 -5.87 8.01 8.49
N SER A 16 -6.94 8.80 8.38
CA SER A 16 -7.83 9.16 9.48
C SER A 16 -8.53 7.95 10.11
N TYR A 17 -8.81 6.90 9.32
CA TYR A 17 -9.40 5.65 9.81
C TYR A 17 -8.45 4.90 10.72
N ARG A 18 -7.24 4.62 10.23
CA ARG A 18 -6.24 3.89 11.01
C ARG A 18 -5.84 4.69 12.23
N PHE A 19 -5.79 6.01 12.10
CA PHE A 19 -5.57 6.91 13.22
C PHE A 19 -6.66 6.74 14.29
N LEU A 20 -7.94 6.92 13.94
CA LEU A 20 -9.05 6.82 14.89
C LEU A 20 -9.13 5.43 15.55
N LEU A 21 -8.93 4.37 14.77
CA LEU A 21 -8.90 3.00 15.29
C LEU A 21 -7.75 2.79 16.29
N THR A 22 -6.58 3.34 16.00
CA THR A 22 -5.40 3.26 16.86
C THR A 22 -5.63 4.07 18.13
N TYR A 23 -6.19 5.27 18.00
CA TYR A 23 -6.53 6.18 19.10
C TYR A 23 -7.51 5.54 20.09
N LEU A 24 -8.60 4.96 19.59
CA LEU A 24 -9.59 4.26 20.43
C LEU A 24 -9.01 3.02 21.12
N LYS A 25 -8.12 2.28 20.44
CA LYS A 25 -7.44 1.12 21.05
C LYS A 25 -6.48 1.52 22.17
N LEU A 26 -5.85 2.69 22.07
CA LEU A 26 -5.01 3.21 23.14
C LEU A 26 -5.87 3.56 24.37
N ILE A 27 -7.03 4.20 24.16
CA ILE A 27 -8.01 4.43 25.24
C ILE A 27 -8.47 3.11 25.87
N GLU A 28 -8.79 2.09 25.05
CA GLU A 28 -9.17 0.75 25.53
C GLU A 28 -8.05 0.10 26.37
N GLN A 29 -6.78 0.46 26.11
CA GLN A 29 -5.61 0.02 26.88
C GLN A 29 -5.35 0.85 28.14
N ASN A 30 -6.29 1.72 28.53
CA ASN A 30 -6.24 2.65 29.66
C ASN A 30 -5.25 3.82 29.50
N GLU A 31 -4.90 4.20 28.27
CA GLU A 31 -4.20 5.47 28.04
C GLU A 31 -5.13 6.65 28.32
N THR A 32 -4.59 7.71 28.93
CA THR A 32 -5.34 8.93 29.27
C THR A 32 -5.47 9.85 28.05
N LEU A 33 -6.20 9.39 27.04
CA LEU A 33 -6.56 10.17 25.87
C LEU A 33 -8.02 10.62 25.99
N ALA A 34 -8.30 11.86 25.61
CA ALA A 34 -9.65 12.41 25.62
C ALA A 34 -10.30 12.30 24.23
N LEU A 35 -11.62 12.23 24.19
CA LEU A 35 -12.39 12.21 22.94
C LEU A 35 -13.18 13.52 22.81
N PRO A 36 -13.37 14.03 21.59
CA PRO A 36 -14.27 15.16 21.37
C PRO A 36 -15.70 14.82 21.78
N THR A 37 -16.38 15.81 22.33
CA THR A 37 -17.77 15.74 22.79
C THR A 37 -18.70 16.69 22.06
N GLY A 38 -18.14 17.61 21.26
CA GLY A 38 -18.91 18.51 20.40
C GLY A 38 -19.84 17.77 19.45
N THR A 39 -20.91 18.45 19.05
CA THR A 39 -21.92 17.95 18.10
C THR A 39 -21.80 18.59 16.72
N GLU A 40 -21.09 19.71 16.62
CA GLU A 40 -20.87 20.44 15.38
C GLU A 40 -19.46 20.16 14.83
N LYS A 41 -19.36 19.95 13.51
CA LYS A 41 -18.10 19.64 12.83
C LYS A 41 -16.96 20.63 13.16
N ALA A 42 -17.25 21.93 13.17
CA ALA A 42 -16.24 22.95 13.47
C ALA A 42 -15.72 22.84 14.91
N SER A 43 -16.63 22.63 15.88
CA SER A 43 -16.27 22.42 17.30
C SER A 43 -15.38 21.19 17.47
N ILE A 44 -15.76 20.07 16.84
CA ILE A 44 -15.01 18.81 16.94
C ILE A 44 -13.61 18.95 16.34
N ILE A 45 -13.45 19.68 15.23
CA ILE A 45 -12.13 19.95 14.63
C ILE A 45 -11.22 20.70 15.62
N ASP A 46 -11.76 21.67 16.36
CA ASP A 46 -10.99 22.43 17.33
C ASP A 46 -10.69 21.59 18.58
N GLU A 47 -11.66 20.81 19.07
CA GLU A 47 -11.44 19.84 20.17
C GLU A 47 -10.37 18.81 19.83
N TRP A 48 -10.34 18.30 18.59
CA TRP A 48 -9.27 17.40 18.14
C TRP A 48 -7.89 18.04 18.31
N LYS A 49 -7.72 19.32 17.98
CA LYS A 49 -6.42 19.99 18.16
C LYS A 49 -6.01 20.10 19.63
N GLU A 50 -6.97 20.10 20.55
CA GLU A 50 -6.71 20.16 21.99
C GLU A 50 -6.41 18.78 22.59
N VAL A 51 -7.08 17.73 22.14
CA VAL A 51 -6.96 16.38 22.71
C VAL A 51 -5.91 15.50 22.01
N LEU A 52 -5.41 15.92 20.85
CA LEU A 52 -4.36 15.18 20.15
C LEU A 52 -3.03 15.23 20.93
N PRO A 53 -2.29 14.10 21.01
CA PRO A 53 -0.94 14.09 21.56
C PRO A 53 -0.03 15.09 20.85
N GLN A 54 0.97 15.63 21.55
CA GLN A 54 1.87 16.64 21.00
C GLN A 54 2.54 16.22 19.68
N SER A 55 2.87 14.94 19.52
CA SER A 55 3.46 14.40 18.30
C SER A 55 2.54 14.51 17.07
N CYS A 56 1.22 14.64 17.30
CA CYS A 56 0.19 14.67 16.27
C CYS A 56 -0.35 16.09 15.95
N LEU A 57 0.17 17.15 16.61
CA LEU A 57 -0.33 18.52 16.43
C LEU A 57 -0.06 19.11 15.03
N ILE A 58 0.80 18.47 14.24
CA ILE A 58 1.14 18.87 12.87
C ILE A 58 0.09 18.35 11.85
N ALA A 59 -1.07 17.91 12.32
CA ALA A 59 -2.14 17.40 11.48
C ALA A 59 -2.61 18.43 10.45
N SER A 60 -2.78 17.99 9.21
CA SER A 60 -3.28 18.84 8.14
C SER A 60 -4.76 19.19 8.36
N LYS A 61 -5.22 20.31 7.80
CA LYS A 61 -6.66 20.67 7.86
C LYS A 61 -7.55 19.62 7.20
N GLY A 62 -7.08 19.01 6.11
CA GLY A 62 -7.79 17.92 5.42
C GLY A 62 -7.93 16.70 6.33
N PHE A 63 -6.82 16.27 6.93
CA PHE A 63 -6.82 15.17 7.89
C PHE A 63 -7.82 15.36 9.04
N LEU A 64 -7.81 16.54 9.66
CA LEU A 64 -8.71 16.85 10.79
C LEU A 64 -10.17 16.87 10.35
N SER A 65 -10.46 17.34 9.14
CA SER A 65 -11.81 17.27 8.57
C SER A 65 -12.26 15.83 8.40
N ASP A 66 -11.42 14.98 7.79
CA ASP A 66 -11.74 13.56 7.52
C ASP A 66 -11.88 12.76 8.83
N LEU A 67 -11.00 13.02 9.81
CA LEU A 67 -11.06 12.44 11.14
C LEU A 67 -12.35 12.83 11.88
N THR A 68 -12.76 14.09 11.73
CA THR A 68 -13.99 14.59 12.33
C THR A 68 -15.22 13.95 11.72
N GLU A 69 -15.30 13.87 10.39
CA GLU A 69 -16.42 13.21 9.70
C GLU A 69 -16.54 11.74 10.14
N LEU A 70 -15.42 11.02 10.15
CA LEU A 70 -15.39 9.63 10.59
C LEU A 70 -15.80 9.47 12.06
N TRP A 71 -15.39 10.39 12.94
CA TRP A 71 -15.79 10.40 14.34
C TRP A 71 -17.30 10.65 14.50
N MET A 72 -17.84 11.64 13.79
CA MET A 72 -19.27 11.95 13.83
C MET A 72 -20.11 10.78 13.33
N ASP A 73 -19.72 10.15 12.22
CA ASP A 73 -20.39 8.95 11.68
C ASP A 73 -20.38 7.81 12.70
N LEU A 74 -19.23 7.62 13.38
CA LEU A 74 -19.09 6.60 14.41
C LEU A 74 -20.00 6.87 15.61
N VAL A 75 -20.01 8.09 16.13
CA VAL A 75 -20.86 8.49 17.26
C VAL A 75 -22.34 8.32 16.91
N ASN A 76 -22.74 8.71 15.70
CA ASN A 76 -24.10 8.53 15.21
C ASN A 76 -24.49 7.04 15.16
N GLU A 77 -23.67 6.18 14.54
CA GLU A 77 -23.92 4.74 14.47
C GLU A 77 -23.96 4.10 15.87
N CYS A 78 -23.07 4.49 16.78
CA CYS A 78 -23.07 4.01 18.16
C CYS A 78 -24.31 4.47 18.95
N SER A 79 -24.75 5.72 18.77
CA SER A 79 -25.93 6.28 19.45
C SER A 79 -27.25 5.60 19.04
N VAL A 80 -27.32 5.10 17.80
CA VAL A 80 -28.51 4.38 17.29
C VAL A 80 -28.62 2.98 17.90
N HIS A 81 -27.50 2.36 18.30
CA HIS A 81 -27.44 0.95 18.66
C HIS A 81 -27.18 0.67 20.16
N ALA A 82 -26.78 1.67 20.95
CA ALA A 82 -26.45 1.48 22.37
C ALA A 82 -26.95 2.63 23.25
N SER A 83 -27.51 2.28 24.42
CA SER A 83 -27.93 3.22 25.48
C SER A 83 -26.75 3.75 26.31
N THR A 84 -25.59 3.09 26.25
CA THR A 84 -24.32 3.54 26.85
C THR A 84 -23.19 3.26 25.88
N LEU A 85 -22.43 4.29 25.53
CA LEU A 85 -21.41 4.26 24.49
C LEU A 85 -20.09 3.73 25.08
N THR A 86 -19.72 2.48 24.78
CA THR A 86 -18.42 1.92 25.22
C THR A 86 -17.37 2.05 24.13
N ILE A 87 -16.09 2.18 24.52
CA ILE A 87 -14.98 2.24 23.56
C ILE A 87 -14.88 0.97 22.72
N SER A 88 -15.17 -0.19 23.31
CA SER A 88 -15.25 -1.46 22.58
C SER A 88 -16.32 -1.45 21.50
N ASP A 89 -17.48 -0.83 21.76
CA ASP A 89 -18.55 -0.69 20.77
C ASP A 89 -18.13 0.26 19.65
N CYS A 90 -17.47 1.38 19.97
CA CYS A 90 -16.87 2.27 18.97
C CYS A 90 -15.88 1.52 18.06
N ILE A 91 -14.97 0.73 18.63
CA ILE A 91 -14.00 -0.04 17.85
C ILE A 91 -14.71 -1.06 16.96
N PHE A 92 -15.75 -1.72 17.47
CA PHE A 92 -16.54 -2.67 16.69
C PHE A 92 -17.27 -1.97 15.54
N GLN A 93 -18.00 -0.89 15.82
CA GLN A 93 -18.76 -0.16 14.81
C GLN A 93 -17.85 0.50 13.76
N LEU A 94 -16.71 1.04 14.16
CA LEU A 94 -15.73 1.59 13.22
C LEU A 94 -15.26 0.53 12.22
N LYS A 95 -15.01 -0.71 12.68
CA LYS A 95 -14.70 -1.84 11.79
C LYS A 95 -15.88 -2.22 10.89
N GLN A 96 -17.12 -2.07 11.36
CA GLN A 96 -18.31 -2.31 10.53
C GLN A 96 -18.52 -1.21 9.50
N ILE A 97 -18.29 0.06 9.82
CA ILE A 97 -18.33 1.20 8.89
C ILE A 97 -17.33 0.95 7.75
N ARG A 98 -16.11 0.49 8.05
CA ARG A 98 -15.14 0.08 7.01
C ARG A 98 -15.64 -1.08 6.14
N LYS A 99 -16.34 -2.05 6.72
CA LYS A 99 -16.93 -3.18 5.97
C LYS A 99 -18.14 -2.76 5.13
N LYS A 100 -18.99 -1.85 5.63
CA LYS A 100 -20.14 -1.29 4.92
C LYS A 100 -19.68 -0.38 3.77
N GLY A 101 -18.64 0.44 4.00
CA GLY A 101 -18.01 1.29 2.98
C GLY A 101 -17.36 0.50 1.83
N ASN A 102 -17.02 -0.77 2.04
CA ASN A 102 -16.54 -1.66 0.98
C ASN A 102 -17.66 -2.24 0.08
N ASN A 103 -18.95 -2.04 0.41
CA ASN A 103 -20.09 -2.61 -0.32
C ASN A 103 -21.03 -1.57 -0.95
N VAL A 104 -20.75 -0.27 -0.84
CA VAL A 104 -21.56 0.78 -1.47
C VAL A 104 -20.73 1.49 -2.54
N ASN A 105 -21.17 1.37 -3.79
CA ASN A 105 -20.77 2.21 -4.91
C ASN A 105 -21.01 3.70 -4.56
N VAL A 106 -20.00 4.40 -4.05
CA VAL A 106 -19.95 5.86 -4.07
C VAL A 106 -18.56 6.29 -4.53
N SER A 107 -18.56 6.86 -5.72
CA SER A 107 -17.54 7.70 -6.29
C SER A 107 -17.34 8.95 -5.42
N SER A 108 -16.32 8.95 -4.56
CA SER A 108 -15.70 10.19 -4.09
C SER A 108 -14.30 9.89 -3.54
N GLY A 109 -13.29 10.22 -4.34
CA GLY A 109 -12.03 10.75 -3.82
C GLY A 109 -11.01 9.78 -3.20
N ILE A 110 -11.16 8.47 -3.31
CA ILE A 110 -9.97 7.63 -3.18
C ILE A 110 -9.15 7.87 -4.45
N SER A 111 -8.06 8.63 -4.33
CA SER A 111 -7.07 8.79 -5.39
C SER A 111 -6.83 7.41 -6.01
N ASP A 112 -6.88 7.30 -7.34
CA ASP A 112 -6.59 6.05 -8.05
C ASP A 112 -5.28 5.43 -7.58
N ALA A 113 -4.34 6.26 -7.11
CA ALA A 113 -3.10 5.85 -6.45
C ALA A 113 -3.30 4.99 -5.19
N TYR A 114 -4.26 5.31 -4.31
CA TYR A 114 -4.53 4.54 -3.08
C TYR A 114 -5.27 3.22 -3.37
N ARG A 115 -6.15 3.21 -4.39
CA ARG A 115 -6.77 1.96 -4.86
C ARG A 115 -5.72 1.04 -5.46
N GLN A 116 -4.85 1.59 -6.31
CA GLN A 116 -3.68 0.88 -6.83
C GLN A 116 -2.79 0.39 -5.70
N GLU A 117 -2.49 1.20 -4.68
CA GLU A 117 -1.63 0.82 -3.55
C GLU A 117 -2.21 -0.34 -2.72
N ILE A 118 -3.50 -0.33 -2.38
CA ILE A 118 -4.14 -1.45 -1.68
C ILE A 118 -4.22 -2.71 -2.56
N GLU A 119 -4.50 -2.55 -3.86
CA GLU A 119 -4.55 -3.65 -4.81
C GLU A 119 -3.15 -4.26 -5.04
N ILE A 120 -2.12 -3.43 -5.11
CA ILE A 120 -0.71 -3.80 -5.14
C ILE A 120 -0.35 -4.60 -3.88
N LEU A 121 -0.62 -4.05 -2.69
CA LEU A 121 -0.26 -4.67 -1.41
C LEU A 121 -0.97 -6.01 -1.16
N THR A 122 -2.13 -6.23 -1.77
CA THR A 122 -2.86 -7.50 -1.71
C THR A 122 -2.45 -8.49 -2.81
N LYS A 123 -1.89 -8.00 -3.93
CA LYS A 123 -1.45 -8.83 -5.06
C LYS A 123 0.03 -9.24 -5.01
N ILE A 124 0.90 -8.54 -4.27
CA ILE A 124 2.31 -8.91 -4.16
C ILE A 124 2.43 -10.26 -3.44
N PRO A 125 3.09 -11.26 -4.04
CA PRO A 125 3.33 -12.54 -3.39
C PRO A 125 4.13 -12.34 -2.09
N LYS A 126 3.75 -13.03 -1.01
CA LYS A 126 4.52 -13.01 0.25
C LYS A 126 5.75 -13.92 0.19
N VAL A 127 5.66 -15.00 -0.60
CA VAL A 127 6.72 -15.99 -0.84
C VAL A 127 6.50 -16.52 -2.25
N ILE A 128 7.59 -16.73 -3.00
CA ILE A 128 7.57 -17.43 -4.28
C ILE A 128 8.31 -18.75 -4.08
N GLU A 129 7.58 -19.85 -4.13
CA GLU A 129 8.18 -21.18 -4.07
C GLU A 129 8.79 -21.53 -5.44
N ASN A 130 9.93 -22.21 -5.44
CA ASN A 130 10.60 -22.72 -6.66
C ASN A 130 11.00 -21.64 -7.70
N ILE A 131 11.39 -20.44 -7.25
CA ILE A 131 11.87 -19.32 -8.11
C ILE A 131 12.86 -19.81 -9.19
N ASP A 132 13.86 -20.61 -8.81
CA ASP A 132 14.90 -21.06 -9.73
C ASP A 132 14.36 -21.98 -10.84
N GLU A 133 13.34 -22.78 -10.54
CA GLU A 133 12.67 -23.62 -11.54
C GLU A 133 11.86 -22.78 -12.51
N ILE A 134 11.17 -21.74 -12.01
CA ILE A 134 10.41 -20.80 -12.83
C ILE A 134 11.34 -20.08 -13.81
N TYR A 135 12.51 -19.60 -13.36
CA TYR A 135 13.48 -18.99 -14.26
C TYR A 135 14.02 -19.94 -15.31
N LYS A 136 14.38 -21.17 -14.92
CA LYS A 136 14.84 -22.20 -15.86
C LYS A 136 13.79 -22.51 -16.92
N LYS A 137 12.54 -22.64 -16.51
CA LYS A 137 11.39 -22.87 -17.39
C LYS A 137 11.20 -21.68 -18.35
N ALA A 138 11.18 -20.46 -17.83
CA ALA A 138 11.00 -19.25 -18.63
C ALA A 138 12.10 -19.10 -19.70
N ILE A 139 13.38 -19.34 -19.36
CA ILE A 139 14.47 -19.34 -20.34
C ILE A 139 14.29 -20.44 -21.40
N LYS A 140 13.94 -21.65 -20.96
CA LYS A 140 13.74 -22.80 -21.87
C LYS A 140 12.59 -22.56 -22.86
N GLU A 141 11.50 -21.97 -22.38
CA GLU A 141 10.30 -21.66 -23.15
C GLU A 141 10.40 -20.33 -23.91
N LYS A 142 11.50 -19.59 -23.72
CA LYS A 142 11.72 -18.23 -24.24
C LYS A 142 10.64 -17.23 -23.79
N ASP A 143 10.07 -17.44 -22.60
CA ASP A 143 9.07 -16.57 -22.01
C ASP A 143 9.74 -15.47 -21.19
N ALA A 144 10.12 -14.40 -21.88
CA ALA A 144 10.73 -13.21 -21.28
C ALA A 144 9.80 -12.51 -20.28
N GLN A 145 8.47 -12.58 -20.48
CA GLN A 145 7.49 -11.94 -19.60
C GLN A 145 7.41 -12.65 -18.26
N THR A 146 7.31 -13.98 -18.25
CA THR A 146 7.33 -14.74 -17.00
C THR A 146 8.64 -14.56 -16.25
N PHE A 147 9.79 -14.55 -16.95
CA PHE A 147 11.07 -14.26 -16.31
C PHE A 147 11.07 -12.89 -15.62
N LEU A 148 10.65 -11.85 -16.35
CA LEU A 148 10.63 -10.49 -15.83
C LEU A 148 9.67 -10.33 -14.65
N LEU A 149 8.47 -10.89 -14.75
CA LEU A 149 7.48 -10.87 -13.67
C LEU A 149 8.02 -11.55 -12.42
N THR A 150 8.57 -12.76 -12.53
CA THR A 150 9.16 -13.48 -11.41
C THR A 150 10.34 -12.71 -10.80
N TYR A 151 11.15 -12.04 -11.62
CA TYR A 151 12.22 -11.18 -11.13
C TYR A 151 11.69 -10.00 -10.32
N VAL A 152 10.67 -9.32 -10.82
CA VAL A 152 10.03 -8.21 -10.09
C VAL A 152 9.43 -8.69 -8.77
N GLU A 153 8.75 -9.83 -8.75
CA GLU A 153 8.21 -10.42 -7.53
C GLU A 153 9.31 -10.76 -6.52
N GLU A 154 10.41 -11.37 -6.96
CA GLU A 154 11.57 -11.68 -6.10
C GLU A 154 12.14 -10.40 -5.47
N GLN A 155 12.31 -9.34 -6.26
CA GLN A 155 12.81 -8.06 -5.78
C GLN A 155 11.86 -7.41 -4.75
N LEU A 156 10.55 -7.49 -4.96
CA LEU A 156 9.54 -6.97 -4.04
C LEU A 156 9.50 -7.72 -2.71
N VAL A 157 9.64 -9.05 -2.75
CA VAL A 157 9.70 -9.93 -1.56
C VAL A 157 10.98 -9.67 -0.76
N ASN A 158 12.13 -9.63 -1.44
CA ASN A 158 13.42 -9.42 -0.80
C ASN A 158 13.68 -7.96 -0.40
N GLN A 159 12.76 -7.05 -0.73
CA GLN A 159 12.90 -5.60 -0.53
C GLN A 159 14.18 -5.05 -1.18
N SER A 160 14.63 -5.67 -2.27
CA SER A 160 15.81 -5.27 -3.02
C SER A 160 15.39 -4.50 -4.27
N GLU A 161 15.95 -3.31 -4.48
CA GLU A 161 15.61 -2.44 -5.61
C GLU A 161 16.68 -2.53 -6.72
N ILE A 162 17.07 -3.76 -7.07
CA ILE A 162 18.14 -4.01 -8.05
C ILE A 162 17.52 -4.12 -9.44
N PHE A 163 17.64 -3.05 -10.23
CA PHE A 163 17.10 -2.96 -11.58
C PHE A 163 18.01 -2.15 -12.50
N PRO A 164 17.84 -2.27 -13.84
CA PRO A 164 18.48 -1.36 -14.78
C PRO A 164 18.04 0.08 -14.48
N LYS A 165 19.00 0.96 -14.21
CA LYS A 165 18.77 2.40 -14.00
C LYS A 165 18.86 3.22 -15.29
N SER A 166 18.78 2.55 -16.43
CA SER A 166 18.97 3.11 -17.76
C SER A 166 17.84 2.70 -18.70
N THR A 167 17.59 3.54 -19.70
CA THR A 167 16.70 3.27 -20.83
C THR A 167 17.44 2.79 -22.08
N LEU A 168 18.78 2.74 -22.05
CA LEU A 168 19.57 2.23 -23.16
C LEU A 168 19.52 0.69 -23.19
N ILE A 169 19.09 0.12 -24.31
CA ILE A 169 18.86 -1.33 -24.46
C ILE A 169 20.15 -2.13 -24.23
N GLU A 170 21.31 -1.62 -24.64
CA GLU A 170 22.60 -2.26 -24.42
C GLU A 170 22.92 -2.38 -22.93
N GLN A 171 22.66 -1.31 -22.15
CA GLN A 171 22.89 -1.30 -20.71
C GLN A 171 21.89 -2.20 -19.97
N ILE A 172 20.64 -2.25 -20.43
CA ILE A 172 19.63 -3.18 -19.91
C ILE A 172 20.05 -4.64 -20.19
N GLN A 173 20.57 -4.93 -21.38
CA GLN A 173 21.07 -6.28 -21.72
C GLN A 173 22.24 -6.70 -20.83
N GLU A 174 23.23 -5.82 -20.62
CA GLU A 174 24.36 -6.12 -19.73
C GLU A 174 23.90 -6.37 -18.29
N PHE A 175 22.94 -5.59 -17.79
CA PHE A 175 22.32 -5.85 -16.49
C PHE A 175 21.72 -7.26 -16.42
N TRP A 176 20.92 -7.65 -17.42
CA TRP A 176 20.29 -8.99 -17.42
C TRP A 176 21.30 -10.12 -17.58
N LYS A 177 22.37 -9.93 -18.35
CA LYS A 177 23.49 -10.89 -18.43
C LYS A 177 24.11 -11.14 -17.06
N GLU A 178 24.37 -10.07 -16.30
CA GLU A 178 24.90 -10.20 -14.95
C GLU A 178 23.94 -10.94 -14.02
N ARG A 179 22.65 -10.55 -13.98
CA ARG A 179 21.67 -11.19 -13.10
C ARG A 179 21.45 -12.67 -13.44
N ILE A 180 21.39 -13.02 -14.72
CA ILE A 180 21.26 -14.42 -15.18
C ILE A 180 22.50 -15.22 -14.78
N LYS A 181 23.70 -14.63 -14.90
CA LYS A 181 24.96 -15.27 -14.50
C LYS A 181 25.06 -15.48 -12.99
N GLU A 182 24.65 -14.50 -12.18
CA GLU A 182 24.61 -14.62 -10.71
C GLU A 182 23.71 -15.77 -10.25
N LYS A 183 22.59 -15.99 -10.95
CA LYS A 183 21.68 -17.12 -10.73
C LYS A 183 22.18 -18.45 -11.30
N GLN A 184 23.40 -18.49 -11.84
CA GLN A 184 24.01 -19.67 -12.48
C GLN A 184 23.15 -20.24 -13.63
N LEU A 185 22.40 -19.38 -14.33
CA LEU A 185 21.56 -19.74 -15.47
C LEU A 185 22.30 -19.49 -16.79
N LYS A 186 21.84 -20.15 -17.86
CA LYS A 186 22.36 -19.95 -19.22
C LYS A 186 21.23 -19.54 -20.14
N ALA A 187 21.29 -18.31 -20.66
CA ALA A 187 20.33 -17.80 -21.64
C ALA A 187 21.02 -17.49 -22.97
N LYS A 188 20.26 -17.60 -24.07
CA LYS A 188 20.73 -17.16 -25.40
C LYS A 188 20.62 -15.64 -25.50
N GLU A 189 21.50 -15.00 -26.27
CA GLU A 189 21.46 -13.54 -26.51
C GLU A 189 20.08 -13.06 -27.00
N THR A 190 19.38 -13.85 -27.82
CA THR A 190 18.03 -13.52 -28.28
C THR A 190 17.04 -13.38 -27.12
N PHE A 191 17.11 -14.26 -26.12
CA PHE A 191 16.25 -14.19 -24.94
C PHE A 191 16.56 -12.96 -24.09
N ILE A 192 17.85 -12.62 -23.95
CA ILE A 192 18.28 -11.43 -23.20
C ILE A 192 17.78 -10.16 -23.89
N LEU A 193 17.82 -10.11 -25.22
CA LEU A 193 17.27 -9.02 -25.99
C LEU A 193 15.75 -8.90 -25.80
N ASP A 194 15.02 -10.01 -25.87
CA ASP A 194 13.57 -10.04 -25.67
C ASP A 194 13.17 -9.60 -24.25
N LEU A 195 13.91 -10.06 -23.23
CA LEU A 195 13.78 -9.64 -21.84
C LEU A 195 14.05 -8.15 -21.67
N SER A 196 15.10 -7.65 -22.32
CA SER A 196 15.46 -6.22 -22.27
C SER A 196 14.39 -5.34 -22.90
N ARG A 197 13.80 -5.79 -24.03
CA ARG A 197 12.68 -5.11 -24.69
C ARG A 197 11.42 -5.16 -23.84
N ALA A 198 11.12 -6.29 -23.21
CA ALA A 198 9.99 -6.43 -22.31
C ALA A 198 10.11 -5.43 -21.14
N PHE A 199 11.27 -5.37 -20.49
CA PHE A 199 11.54 -4.41 -19.42
C PHE A 199 11.45 -2.97 -19.92
N PHE A 200 12.14 -2.64 -21.02
CA PHE A 200 12.14 -1.28 -21.59
C PHE A 200 10.72 -0.79 -21.89
N ASN A 201 9.87 -1.64 -22.50
CA ASN A 201 8.50 -1.28 -22.81
C ASN A 201 7.66 -0.98 -21.56
N VAL A 202 7.88 -1.70 -20.47
CA VAL A 202 7.16 -1.45 -19.21
C VAL A 202 7.75 -0.24 -18.48
N ALA A 203 9.07 -0.09 -18.47
CA ALA A 203 9.75 1.06 -17.88
C ALA A 203 9.43 2.36 -18.63
N LEU A 204 9.18 2.33 -19.94
CA LEU A 204 8.68 3.49 -20.68
C LEU A 204 7.27 3.88 -20.25
N ALA A 205 6.41 2.90 -19.96
CA ALA A 205 5.03 3.14 -19.57
C ALA A 205 4.89 3.63 -18.12
N VAL A 206 5.73 3.11 -17.22
CA VAL A 206 5.59 3.30 -15.76
C VAL A 206 6.71 4.16 -15.16
N GLY A 207 7.87 4.19 -15.79
CA GLY A 207 9.08 4.83 -15.29
C GLY A 207 10.19 3.82 -14.93
N ILE A 208 11.41 4.33 -14.76
CA ILE A 208 12.55 3.53 -14.30
C ILE A 208 12.40 3.28 -12.78
N PRO A 209 12.51 2.03 -12.30
CA PRO A 209 12.36 1.71 -10.88
C PRO A 209 13.50 2.32 -10.05
N ARG A 210 13.24 3.49 -9.47
CA ARG A 210 14.14 4.22 -8.55
C ARG A 210 13.73 4.10 -7.10
N ASN A 211 12.53 3.60 -6.87
CA ASN A 211 11.93 3.36 -5.57
C ASN A 211 10.92 2.21 -5.69
N ARG A 212 10.51 1.70 -4.54
CA ARG A 212 9.50 0.67 -4.39
C ARG A 212 8.19 0.97 -5.13
N THR A 213 7.68 2.20 -5.07
CA THR A 213 6.40 2.58 -5.69
C THR A 213 6.40 2.35 -7.21
N ILE A 214 7.49 2.72 -7.89
CA ILE A 214 7.61 2.48 -9.34
C ILE A 214 7.75 0.99 -9.64
N LEU A 215 8.49 0.25 -8.81
CA LEU A 215 8.63 -1.20 -8.95
C LEU A 215 7.29 -1.93 -8.80
N GLU A 216 6.46 -1.50 -7.86
CA GLU A 216 5.11 -2.00 -7.64
C GLU A 216 4.19 -1.70 -8.83
N ALA A 217 4.29 -0.52 -9.42
CA ALA A 217 3.55 -0.18 -10.62
C ALA A 217 4.01 -1.01 -11.85
N ILE A 218 5.31 -1.32 -11.96
CA ILE A 218 5.85 -2.25 -12.97
C ILE A 218 5.27 -3.65 -12.78
N TYR A 219 5.18 -4.13 -11.53
CA TYR A 219 4.58 -5.42 -11.21
C TYR A 219 3.13 -5.53 -11.70
N VAL A 220 2.30 -4.55 -11.36
CA VAL A 220 0.89 -4.51 -11.81
C VAL A 220 0.81 -4.55 -13.32
N LYS A 221 1.65 -3.74 -14.00
CA LYS A 221 1.60 -3.66 -15.46
C LYS A 221 2.01 -4.96 -16.16
N LEU A 222 2.95 -5.70 -15.58
CA LEU A 222 3.36 -7.01 -16.07
C LEU A 222 2.28 -8.07 -15.84
N LYS A 223 1.57 -7.99 -14.71
CA LYS A 223 0.49 -8.92 -14.38
C LYS A 223 -0.72 -8.75 -15.31
N GLU A 224 -1.13 -7.51 -15.54
CA GLU A 224 -2.20 -7.19 -16.52
C GLU A 224 -1.89 -7.80 -17.90
N LYS A 225 -0.66 -7.61 -18.40
CA LYS A 225 -0.23 -8.15 -19.70
C LYS A 225 -0.16 -9.67 -19.79
N LYS A 226 -0.12 -10.37 -18.66
CA LYS A 226 -0.08 -11.84 -18.61
C LYS A 226 -1.49 -12.45 -18.63
N GLU A 227 -2.48 -11.67 -18.22
CA GLU A 227 -3.90 -12.08 -18.18
C GLU A 227 -4.64 -11.79 -19.50
N GLU A 228 -4.04 -10.98 -20.39
CA GLU A 228 -4.47 -10.72 -21.78
C GLU A 228 -4.02 -11.82 -22.76
#